data_AF-A0A6I3FCV6-F1
#
_entry.id   AF-A0A6I3FCV6-F1
#
_cell.length_a   1.000
_cell.length_b   1.000
_cell.length_c   1.000
_cell.angle_alpha   90.00
_cell.angle_beta   90.00
_cell.angle_gamma   90.00
#
_symmetry.space_group_name_H-M   'P 1'
#
loop_
_entity.id
_entity.type
_entity.pdbx_description
1 polymer ?
#
loop_
_entity_poly.entity_id
_entity_poly.type
_entity_poly.pdbx_seq_one_letter_code
_entity_poly.pdbx_strand_id
1 'polypeptide(L)'
;WLGIARDGILAIDDDLSGAATTLLDQLVGPEHEIVTIIEGDGASQAITRHLEVWLHDNRAGCEVEVHHGGQPLYPYLFGIE
;
A
#
# COMPACT_ATOMS: atom_id res chain seq x y z
N TRP A 1 -11.89 5.19 4.26
CA TRP A 1 -10.42 5.17 4.27
C TRP A 1 -9.87 6.17 3.28
N LEU A 2 -8.75 6.81 3.63
CA LEU A 2 -8.11 7.84 2.81
C LEU A 2 -6.69 7.38 2.46
N GLY A 3 -6.36 7.39 1.17
CA GLY A 3 -5.00 7.25 0.69
C GLY A 3 -4.40 8.62 0.43
N ILE A 4 -3.31 8.94 1.12
CA ILE A 4 -2.68 10.26 1.09
C ILE A 4 -1.28 10.12 0.52
N ALA A 5 -0.94 10.98 -0.43
CA ALA A 5 0.37 11.12 -1.02
C ALA A 5 0.84 12.57 -0.97
N ARG A 6 2.00 12.85 -1.57
CA ARG A 6 2.57 14.19 -1.63
C ARG A 6 1.62 15.23 -2.24
N ASP A 7 0.87 14.84 -3.26
CA ASP A 7 -0.03 15.73 -4.00
C ASP A 7 -1.43 15.84 -3.39
N GLY A 8 -1.67 15.18 -2.24
CA GLY A 8 -2.93 15.24 -1.49
C GLY A 8 -3.60 13.88 -1.34
N ILE A 9 -4.93 13.88 -1.25
CA ILE A 9 -5.73 12.65 -1.14
C ILE A 9 -5.91 12.08 -2.54
N LEU A 10 -5.36 10.89 -2.79
CA LEU A 10 -5.43 10.21 -4.09
C LEU A 10 -6.39 9.02 -4.12
N ALA A 11 -6.82 8.54 -2.95
CA ALA A 11 -7.78 7.45 -2.83
C ALA A 11 -8.79 7.69 -1.72
N ILE A 12 -10.05 7.35 -1.97
CA ILE A 12 -11.14 7.38 -1.00
C ILE A 12 -11.99 6.14 -1.24
N ASP A 13 -12.11 5.27 -0.23
CA ASP A 13 -12.91 4.05 -0.30
C ASP A 13 -13.46 3.70 1.09
N ASP A 14 -14.62 3.03 1.18
CA ASP A 14 -15.19 2.57 2.45
C ASP A 14 -14.43 1.36 3.01
N ASP A 15 -13.66 0.66 2.18
CA ASP A 15 -12.80 -0.46 2.54
C ASP A 15 -11.30 -0.10 2.55
N LEU A 16 -10.55 -0.65 3.51
CA LEU A 16 -9.13 -0.34 3.68
C LEU A 16 -8.31 -0.90 2.53
N SER A 17 -8.62 -2.12 2.08
CA SER A 17 -7.92 -2.75 0.96
C SER A 17 -8.21 -2.03 -0.36
N GLY A 18 -9.44 -1.57 -0.56
CA GLY A 18 -9.84 -0.73 -1.69
C GLY A 18 -9.08 0.61 -1.74
N ALA A 19 -9.02 1.33 -0.63
CA ALA A 19 -8.28 2.60 -0.57
C ALA A 19 -6.77 2.39 -0.76
N ALA A 20 -6.19 1.33 -0.19
CA ALA A 20 -4.76 1.03 -0.30
C ALA A 20 -4.37 0.61 -1.73
N THR A 21 -5.12 -0.27 -2.37
CA THR A 21 -4.86 -0.68 -3.77
C THR A 21 -5.04 0.47 -4.74
N THR A 22 -6.06 1.32 -4.55
CA THR A 22 -6.25 2.53 -5.35
C THR A 22 -5.06 3.49 -5.18
N LEU A 23 -4.55 3.67 -3.96
CA LEU A 23 -3.38 4.50 -3.72
C LEU A 23 -2.13 3.91 -4.41
N LEU A 24 -1.89 2.61 -4.27
CA LEU A 24 -0.75 1.93 -4.91
C LEU A 24 -0.84 2.01 -6.44
N ASP A 25 -2.03 1.95 -7.03
CA ASP A 25 -2.21 2.12 -8.49
C ASP A 25 -1.79 3.52 -8.97
N GLN A 26 -2.07 4.55 -8.17
CA GLN A 26 -1.67 5.92 -8.47
C GLN A 26 -0.17 6.17 -8.27
N LEU A 27 0.47 5.48 -7.32
CA LEU A 27 1.84 5.78 -6.94
C LEU A 27 2.90 4.88 -7.59
N VAL A 28 2.59 3.61 -7.83
CA VAL A 28 3.56 2.63 -8.35
C VAL A 28 3.49 2.63 -9.88
N GLY A 29 4.47 3.26 -10.51
CA GLY A 29 4.74 3.21 -11.95
C GLY A 29 5.72 2.10 -12.38
N PRO A 30 5.91 1.87 -13.69
CA PRO A 30 6.82 0.86 -14.25
C PRO A 30 8.32 1.09 -13.97
N GLU A 31 8.69 2.28 -13.54
CA GLU A 31 10.05 2.68 -13.16
C GLU A 31 10.44 2.27 -11.74
N HIS A 32 9.46 1.92 -10.90
CA HIS A 32 9.71 1.55 -9.52
C HIS A 32 10.04 0.05 -9.42
N GLU A 33 11.08 -0.24 -8.66
CA GLU A 33 11.64 -1.57 -8.48
C GLU A 33 11.20 -2.18 -7.15
N ILE A 34 10.90 -1.36 -6.13
CA ILE A 34 10.57 -1.85 -4.78
C ILE A 34 9.38 -1.09 -4.19
N VAL A 35 8.45 -1.84 -3.59
CA VAL A 35 7.38 -1.32 -2.74
C VAL A 35 7.54 -1.88 -1.33
N THR A 36 7.81 -0.99 -0.38
CA THR A 36 7.87 -1.31 1.04
C THR A 36 6.52 -1.05 1.70
N ILE A 37 5.89 -2.08 2.25
CA ILE A 37 4.66 -2.02 3.03
C ILE A 37 5.02 -2.05 4.51
N ILE A 38 4.69 -1.00 5.26
CA ILE A 38 4.86 -0.97 6.71
C ILE A 38 3.48 -1.03 7.39
N GLU A 39 3.23 -2.12 8.11
CA GLU A 39 2.00 -2.37 8.85
C GLU A 39 1.97 -1.61 10.19
N GLY A 40 0.90 -0.86 10.42
CA GLY A 40 0.58 -0.19 11.68
C GLY A 40 -0.69 -0.74 12.33
N ASP A 41 -1.26 0.03 13.25
CA ASP A 41 -2.50 -0.34 13.95
C ASP A 41 -3.71 -0.32 13.00
N GLY A 42 -4.52 -1.37 13.06
CA GLY A 42 -5.62 -1.62 12.12
C GLY A 42 -5.24 -2.36 10.83
N ALA A 43 -3.95 -2.63 10.58
CA ALA A 43 -3.56 -3.59 9.55
C ALA A 43 -3.92 -5.03 9.95
N SER A 44 -4.11 -5.89 8.97
CA SER A 44 -4.31 -7.32 9.21
C SER A 44 -3.58 -8.15 8.16
N GLN A 45 -3.12 -9.34 8.53
CA GLN A 45 -2.46 -10.26 7.60
C GLN A 45 -3.30 -10.55 6.35
N ALA A 46 -4.63 -10.59 6.48
CA ALA A 46 -5.52 -10.82 5.34
C ALA A 46 -5.47 -9.66 4.33
N ILE A 47 -5.48 -8.41 4.82
CA ILE A 47 -5.39 -7.23 3.97
C ILE A 47 -3.98 -7.11 3.38
N THR A 48 -2.94 -7.30 4.18
CA THR A 48 -1.55 -7.25 3.71
C THR A 48 -1.30 -8.27 2.61
N ARG A 49 -1.79 -9.50 2.80
CA ARG A 49 -1.70 -10.53 1.77
C ARG A 49 -2.46 -10.16 0.49
N HIS A 50 -3.61 -9.51 0.62
CA HIS A 50 -4.35 -8.98 -0.53
C HIS A 50 -3.53 -7.93 -1.28
N LEU A 51 -2.86 -7.00 -0.59
CA LEU A 51 -2.01 -5.99 -1.20
C LEU A 51 -0.79 -6.60 -1.91
N GLU A 52 -0.13 -7.59 -1.31
CA GLU A 52 0.97 -8.32 -1.94
C GLU A 52 0.54 -8.99 -3.25
N VAL A 53 -0.61 -9.69 -3.24
CA VAL A 53 -1.15 -10.34 -4.44
C VAL A 53 -1.51 -9.31 -5.51
N TRP A 54 -2.15 -8.20 -5.10
CA TRP A 54 -2.50 -7.13 -6.02
C TRP A 54 -1.25 -6.53 -6.68
N LEU A 55 -0.18 -6.26 -5.91
CA LEU A 55 1.09 -5.74 -6.43
C LEU A 55 1.75 -6.75 -7.38
N HIS A 56 1.80 -8.02 -7.01
CA HIS A 56 2.34 -9.06 -7.89
C HIS A 56 1.61 -9.12 -9.25
N ASP A 57 0.27 -9.03 -9.24
CA ASP A 57 -0.53 -9.16 -10.45
C ASP A 57 -0.53 -7.88 -11.32
N ASN A 58 -0.42 -6.69 -10.72
CA ASN A 58 -0.52 -5.41 -11.43
C ASN A 58 0.84 -4.72 -11.65
N ARG A 59 1.88 -5.15 -10.93
CA ARG A 59 3.23 -4.55 -10.89
C ARG A 59 4.29 -5.66 -10.85
N ALA A 60 4.21 -6.62 -11.77
CA ALA A 60 5.03 -7.85 -11.81
C ALA A 60 6.57 -7.68 -11.85
N GLY A 61 7.08 -6.46 -12.00
CA GLY A 61 8.52 -6.15 -11.94
C GLY A 61 8.96 -5.52 -10.61
N CYS A 62 8.04 -5.31 -9.68
CA CYS A 62 8.28 -4.62 -8.43
C CYS A 62 8.34 -5.62 -7.27
N GLU A 63 9.44 -5.62 -6.52
CA GLU A 63 9.62 -6.42 -5.32
C GLU A 63 8.79 -5.84 -4.17
N VAL A 64 8.17 -6.70 -3.37
CA VAL A 64 7.35 -6.28 -2.23
C VAL A 64 8.02 -6.69 -0.93
N GLU A 65 8.35 -5.71 -0.10
CA GLU A 65 8.89 -5.91 1.24
C GLU A 65 7.85 -5.55 2.29
N VAL A 66 7.61 -6.42 3.27
CA VAL A 66 6.63 -6.19 4.33
C VAL A 66 7.32 -6.11 5.69
N HIS A 67 7.04 -5.03 6.42
CA HIS A 67 7.56 -4.80 7.77
C HIS A 67 6.44 -4.51 8.77
N HIS A 68 6.58 -5.04 9.98
CA HIS A 68 5.73 -4.65 11.10
C HIS A 68 6.29 -3.35 11.73
N GLY A 69 5.62 -2.22 11.49
CA GLY A 69 6.03 -0.91 12.04
C GLY A 69 5.30 -0.53 13.33
N GLY A 70 4.06 -1.00 13.52
CA GLY A 70 3.27 -0.77 14.74
C GLY A 70 2.87 0.69 14.96
N GLN A 71 2.82 1.50 13.90
CA GLN A 71 2.43 2.91 14.01
C GLN A 71 0.95 3.03 14.42
N PRO A 72 0.60 3.86 15.42
CA PRO A 72 -0.77 3.92 15.95
C PRO A 72 -1.76 4.74 15.10
N LEU A 73 -1.28 5.50 14.11
CA LEU A 73 -2.10 6.47 13.37
C LEU A 73 -2.50 6.01 11.97
N TYR A 74 -1.73 5.12 11.37
CA TYR A 74 -1.92 4.69 9.99
C TYR A 74 -1.83 3.17 9.92
N PRO A 75 -2.82 2.48 9.33
CA PRO A 75 -2.74 1.04 9.12
C PRO A 75 -1.59 0.66 8.19
N TYR A 76 -1.30 1.51 7.20
CA TYR A 76 -0.23 1.27 6.23
C TYR A 76 0.54 2.54 5.93
N LEU A 77 1.86 2.39 5.80
CA LEU A 77 2.74 3.33 5.11
C LEU A 77 3.39 2.61 3.94
N PHE A 78 3.54 3.32 2.82
CA PHE A 78 4.17 2.78 1.61
C PHE A 78 5.45 3.57 1.29
N GLY A 79 6.56 2.85 1.16
CA GLY A 79 7.77 3.31 0.49
C GLY A 79 7.75 2.83 -0.95
N ILE A 80 8.14 3.69 -1.89
CA ILE A 80 8.14 3.38 -3.32
C ILE A 80 9.46 3.90 -3.87
N GLU A 81 10.24 2.99 -4.44
CA GLU A 81 11.60 3.23 -4.94
C GLU A 81 11.75 2.69 -6.36
#